data_AF-H0C2F6-F1
#
_entry.id   AF-H0C2F6-F1
#
_cell.length_a   1.000
_cell.length_b   1.000
_cell.length_c   1.000
_cell.angle_alpha   90.00
_cell.angle_beta   90.00
_cell.angle_gamma   90.00
#
_symmetry.space_group_name_H-M   'P 1'
#
loop_
_entity.id
_entity.type
_entity.pdbx_description
1 polymer ?
#
loop_
_entity_poly.entity_id
_entity_poly.type
_entity_poly.pdbx_seq_one_letter_code
_entity_poly.pdbx_strand_id
1 'polypeptide(L)'
;ILALDIALPCNTQDWFETLPPELAEQIEVTMYCGHFFCHVLHQEYLVKKGRDCAALKRRLLALLEARGARYPAEHNVGHLYAAAPELERHYRQLDPTNAFNPGIGQLTRRHRWQEDCCATHAGDAIAAAAKTPRAETSRTS
;
A
#
# COMPACT_ATOMS: atom_id res chain seq x y z
N ILE A 1 0.22 -2.84 -12.79
CA ILE A 1 1.09 -1.66 -12.62
C ILE A 1 1.50 -1.60 -11.15
N LEU A 2 2.76 -1.32 -10.87
CA LEU A 2 3.29 -1.05 -9.53
C LEU A 2 3.52 0.45 -9.45
N ALA A 3 2.74 1.14 -8.60
CA ALA A 3 2.81 2.59 -8.46
C ALA A 3 3.40 2.95 -7.09
N LEU A 4 4.36 3.87 -7.10
CA LEU A 4 4.99 4.45 -5.92
C LEU A 4 4.74 5.95 -5.88
N ASP A 5 4.44 6.46 -4.69
CA ASP A 5 4.19 7.87 -4.41
C ASP A 5 5.18 8.33 -3.36
N ILE A 6 6.18 9.10 -3.77
CA ILE A 6 7.40 9.34 -2.97
C ILE A 6 7.71 10.82 -2.86
N ALA A 7 8.29 11.22 -1.73
CA ALA A 7 8.88 12.53 -1.51
C ALA A 7 10.37 12.35 -1.18
N LEU A 8 11.26 12.91 -1.99
CA LEU A 8 12.69 12.92 -1.73
C LEU A 8 13.07 14.05 -0.76
N PRO A 9 14.19 13.95 -0.03
CA PRO A 9 14.73 15.09 0.72
C PRO A 9 14.85 16.35 -0.14
N CYS A 10 14.51 17.51 0.42
CA CYS A 10 14.52 18.78 -0.33
C CYS A 10 15.92 19.18 -0.84
N ASN A 11 16.99 18.60 -0.30
CA ASN A 11 18.37 18.82 -0.71
C ASN A 11 18.91 17.74 -1.69
N THR A 12 18.07 16.80 -2.15
CA THR A 12 18.47 15.78 -3.12
C THR A 12 18.83 16.42 -4.46
N GLN A 13 20.02 16.11 -4.99
CA GLN A 13 20.48 16.59 -6.29
C GLN A 13 20.33 15.51 -7.38
N ASP A 14 20.60 14.26 -7.03
CA ASP A 14 20.46 13.06 -7.85
C ASP A 14 19.03 12.52 -7.79
N TRP A 15 18.06 13.37 -8.15
CA TRP A 15 16.65 13.03 -8.05
C TRP A 15 16.23 11.89 -8.98
N PHE A 16 16.80 11.84 -10.19
CA PHE A 16 16.45 10.85 -11.21
C PHE A 16 16.93 9.45 -10.82
N GLU A 17 16.02 8.48 -10.85
CA GLU A 17 16.31 7.11 -10.44
C GLU A 17 17.16 6.36 -11.47
N THR A 18 18.15 5.63 -10.98
CA THR A 18 18.86 4.59 -11.74
C THR A 18 18.68 3.27 -11.01
N LEU A 19 17.86 2.38 -11.55
CA LEU A 19 17.61 1.08 -10.94
C LEU A 19 18.80 0.11 -11.14
N PRO A 20 19.13 -0.70 -10.12
CA PRO A 20 20.00 -1.86 -10.31
C PRO A 20 19.49 -2.76 -11.46
N PRO A 21 20.38 -3.31 -12.30
CA PRO A 21 19.99 -4.09 -13.48
C PRO A 21 19.00 -5.21 -13.19
N GLU A 22 19.16 -5.91 -12.07
CA GLU A 22 18.30 -7.03 -11.67
C GLU A 22 16.87 -6.62 -11.29
N LEU A 23 16.66 -5.34 -10.96
CA LEU A 23 15.32 -4.77 -10.78
C LEU A 23 14.76 -4.28 -12.12
N ALA A 24 15.57 -3.56 -12.90
CA ALA A 24 15.18 -3.03 -14.20
C ALA A 24 14.73 -4.15 -15.16
N GLU A 25 15.39 -5.32 -15.14
CA GLU A 25 15.04 -6.48 -15.97
C GLU A 25 13.62 -7.02 -15.73
N GLN A 26 13.04 -6.76 -14.56
CA GLN A 26 11.68 -7.20 -14.22
C GLN A 26 10.59 -6.26 -14.74
N ILE A 27 10.99 -5.08 -15.25
CA ILE A 27 10.09 -3.99 -15.63
C ILE A 27 10.10 -3.86 -17.16
N GLU A 28 8.90 -3.75 -17.73
CA GLU A 28 8.69 -3.57 -19.17
C GLU A 28 8.73 -2.09 -19.54
N VAL A 29 8.02 -1.25 -18.77
CA VAL A 29 7.92 0.20 -18.98
C VAL A 29 8.05 0.89 -17.63
N THR A 30 8.80 1.99 -17.62
CA THR A 30 8.94 2.88 -16.46
C THR A 30 8.43 4.26 -16.83
N MET A 31 7.59 4.84 -15.99
CA MET A 31 7.00 6.16 -16.19
C MET A 31 7.18 7.00 -14.92
N TYR A 32 7.74 8.19 -15.09
CA TYR A 32 7.92 9.15 -14.00
C TYR A 32 7.16 10.43 -14.32
N CYS A 33 6.38 10.89 -13.36
CA CYS A 33 5.79 12.22 -13.34
C CYS A 33 5.80 12.75 -11.90
N GLY A 34 5.38 14.00 -11.68
CA GLY A 34 5.25 14.53 -10.32
C GLY A 34 5.44 16.03 -10.23
N HIS A 35 5.53 16.51 -8.99
CA HIS A 35 5.69 17.91 -8.63
C HIS A 35 7.16 18.22 -8.41
N PHE A 36 7.86 18.57 -9.49
CA PHE A 36 9.32 18.67 -9.51
C PHE A 36 9.90 19.54 -8.38
N PHE A 37 9.37 20.75 -8.16
CA PHE A 37 9.87 21.65 -7.11
C PHE A 37 9.55 21.22 -5.68
N CYS A 38 8.58 20.33 -5.49
CA CYS A 38 8.24 19.76 -4.19
C CYS A 38 9.04 18.49 -3.88
N HIS A 39 9.86 18.00 -4.83
CA HIS A 39 10.54 16.71 -4.77
C HIS A 39 9.57 15.53 -4.56
N VAL A 40 8.31 15.69 -5.00
CA VAL A 40 7.28 14.64 -4.99
C VAL A 40 7.22 14.00 -6.37
N LEU A 41 7.40 12.68 -6.44
CA LEU A 41 7.42 11.92 -7.68
C LEU A 41 6.44 10.76 -7.61
N HIS A 42 5.74 10.53 -8.71
CA HIS A 42 4.99 9.32 -8.98
C HIS A 42 5.82 8.44 -9.90
N GLN A 43 6.24 7.29 -9.39
CA GLN A 43 6.98 6.31 -10.16
C GLN A 43 6.08 5.12 -10.46
N GLU A 44 5.79 4.90 -11.74
CA GLU A 44 4.95 3.81 -12.22
C GLU A 44 5.77 2.81 -13.02
N TYR A 45 5.66 1.55 -12.64
CA TYR A 45 6.36 0.45 -13.27
C TYR A 45 5.35 -0.55 -13.83
N LEU A 46 5.39 -0.75 -15.15
CA LEU A 46 4.73 -1.86 -15.79
C LEU A 46 5.58 -3.11 -15.61
N VAL A 47 5.26 -3.92 -14.61
CA VAL A 47 6.00 -5.14 -14.30
C VAL A 47 5.70 -6.23 -15.34
N LYS A 48 6.74 -6.94 -15.80
CA LYS A 48 6.62 -8.06 -16.73
C LYS A 48 5.73 -9.17 -16.15
N LYS A 49 4.97 -9.84 -17.02
CA LYS A 49 4.07 -10.94 -16.63
C LYS A 49 4.83 -12.05 -15.92
N GLY A 50 4.26 -12.58 -14.83
CA GLY A 50 4.84 -13.70 -14.06
C GLY A 50 5.90 -13.30 -13.03
N ARG A 51 6.18 -12.00 -12.84
CA ARG A 51 7.06 -11.52 -11.77
C ARG A 51 6.29 -11.26 -10.48
N ASP A 52 6.97 -11.38 -9.35
CA ASP A 52 6.42 -11.08 -8.03
C ASP A 52 6.44 -9.57 -7.77
N CYS A 53 5.30 -8.91 -8.03
CA CYS A 53 5.13 -7.48 -7.78
C CYS A 53 5.33 -7.10 -6.30
N ALA A 54 5.00 -7.97 -5.35
CA ALA A 54 5.12 -7.67 -3.93
C ALA A 54 6.60 -7.70 -3.51
N ALA A 55 7.37 -8.69 -3.96
CA ALA A 55 8.81 -8.74 -3.75
C ALA A 55 9.53 -7.56 -4.42
N LEU A 56 9.16 -7.24 -5.66
CA LEU A 56 9.70 -6.08 -6.37
C LEU A 56 9.40 -4.77 -5.62
N LYS A 57 8.14 -4.58 -5.17
CA LYS A 57 7.74 -3.39 -4.38
C LYS A 57 8.60 -3.25 -3.14
N ARG A 58 8.79 -4.32 -2.35
CA ARG A 58 9.64 -4.28 -1.15
C ARG A 58 11.07 -3.85 -1.45
N ARG A 59 11.66 -4.36 -2.54
CA ARG A 59 13.02 -4.00 -2.95
C ARG A 59 13.14 -2.54 -3.40
N LEU A 60 12.17 -2.05 -4.18
CA LEU A 60 12.13 -0.65 -4.60
C LEU A 60 11.98 0.30 -3.41
N LEU A 61 11.05 -0.02 -2.49
CA LEU A 61 10.86 0.77 -1.26
C LEU A 61 12.12 0.81 -0.39
N ALA A 62 12.85 -0.31 -0.25
CA ALA A 62 14.11 -0.33 0.49
C ALA A 62 15.19 0.58 -0.12
N LEU A 63 15.27 0.67 -1.46
CA LEU A 63 16.18 1.61 -2.13
C LEU A 63 15.78 3.07 -1.87
N LEU A 64 14.49 3.35 -1.87
CA LEU A 64 13.96 4.69 -1.58
C LEU A 64 14.19 5.10 -0.13
N GLU A 65 13.98 4.19 0.82
CA GLU A 65 14.31 4.42 2.23
C GLU A 65 15.79 4.71 2.44
N ALA A 66 16.68 3.98 1.75
CA ALA A 66 18.12 4.22 1.80
C ALA A 66 18.50 5.61 1.26
N ARG A 67 17.70 6.17 0.34
CA ARG A 67 17.83 7.55 -0.17
C ARG A 67 17.18 8.60 0.73
N GLY A 68 16.58 8.21 1.85
CA GLY A 68 15.87 9.10 2.76
C GLY A 68 14.50 9.56 2.25
N ALA A 69 13.96 8.88 1.23
CA ALA A 69 12.63 9.19 0.72
C ALA A 69 11.54 8.85 1.74
N ARG A 70 10.44 9.61 1.70
CA ARG A 70 9.21 9.32 2.44
C ARG A 70 8.13 8.90 1.48
N TYR A 71 7.26 7.99 1.93
CA TYR A 71 6.10 7.54 1.18
C TYR A 71 5.03 7.04 2.16
N PRO A 72 3.74 7.12 1.81
CA PRO A 72 3.18 7.87 0.68
C PRO A 72 3.38 9.40 0.86
N ALA A 73 3.52 10.13 -0.24
CA ALA A 73 3.81 11.56 -0.23
C ALA A 73 2.53 12.42 -0.21
N GLU A 74 1.59 12.15 -1.12
CA GLU A 74 0.34 12.90 -1.26
C GLU A 74 -0.90 12.02 -1.37
N HIS A 75 -0.75 10.78 -1.82
CA HIS A 75 -1.88 9.88 -2.08
C HIS A 75 -2.42 9.16 -0.83
N ASN A 76 -1.84 9.44 0.35
CA ASN A 76 -2.18 8.79 1.61
C ASN A 76 -1.93 7.27 1.58
N VAL A 77 -2.12 6.58 2.70
CA VAL A 77 -1.72 5.17 2.86
C VAL A 77 -2.64 4.18 2.15
N GLY A 78 -3.92 4.55 1.99
CA GLY A 78 -4.96 3.66 1.45
C GLY A 78 -4.90 2.29 2.12
N HIS A 79 -4.92 1.21 1.35
CA HIS A 79 -4.57 -0.14 1.83
C HIS A 79 -3.23 -0.64 1.26
N LEU A 80 -2.49 0.23 0.57
CA LEU A 80 -1.27 -0.12 -0.17
C LEU A 80 0.00 0.04 0.66
N TYR A 81 -0.04 0.91 1.66
CA TYR A 81 1.06 1.20 2.57
C TYR A 81 0.64 0.97 4.02
N ALA A 82 1.60 0.55 4.83
CA ALA A 82 1.42 0.51 6.27
C ALA A 82 1.33 1.95 6.82
N ALA A 83 0.39 2.22 7.72
CA ALA A 83 0.34 3.49 8.42
C ALA A 83 1.53 3.65 9.36
N ALA A 84 2.07 4.87 9.44
CA ALA A 84 3.02 5.22 10.49
C ALA A 84 2.31 5.22 11.87
N PRO A 85 3.02 4.96 12.98
CA PRO A 85 2.43 4.87 14.31
C PRO A 85 1.64 6.12 14.74
N GLU A 86 2.10 7.30 14.32
CA GLU A 86 1.43 8.58 14.58
C GLU A 86 0.10 8.67 13.85
N LEU A 87 0.06 8.18 12.60
CA LEU A 87 -1.13 8.18 11.76
C LEU A 87 -2.17 7.16 12.25
N GLU A 88 -1.72 5.96 12.66
CA GLU A 88 -2.59 4.99 13.30
C GLU A 88 -3.21 5.55 14.59
N ARG A 89 -2.41 6.19 15.44
CA ARG A 89 -2.89 6.83 16.68
C ARG A 89 -3.95 7.89 16.37
N HIS A 90 -3.70 8.69 15.34
CA HIS A 90 -4.65 9.70 14.88
C HIS A 90 -5.97 9.08 14.40
N TYR A 91 -5.91 8.00 13.61
CA TYR A 91 -7.11 7.29 13.16
C TYR A 91 -7.91 6.70 14.32
N ARG A 92 -7.25 6.06 15.29
CA ARG A 92 -7.90 5.50 16.49
C ARG A 92 -8.56 6.57 17.36
N GLN A 93 -7.98 7.76 17.42
CA GLN A 93 -8.55 8.89 18.16
C GLN A 93 -9.83 9.43 17.50
N LEU A 94 -9.86 9.51 16.16
CA LEU A 94 -11.01 10.03 15.41
C LEU A 94 -12.13 9.02 15.26
N ASP A 95 -11.82 7.74 15.08
CA ASP A 95 -12.80 6.66 14.95
C ASP A 95 -12.55 5.55 15.97
N PRO A 96 -12.92 5.73 17.25
CA PRO A 96 -12.69 4.72 18.28
C PRO A 96 -13.38 3.38 18.01
N THR A 97 -14.38 3.35 17.12
CA THR A 97 -15.13 2.14 16.76
C THR A 97 -14.61 1.43 15.51
N ASN A 98 -13.69 2.03 14.76
CA ASN A 98 -13.20 1.52 13.48
C ASN A 98 -14.35 1.21 12.50
N ALA A 99 -15.31 2.12 12.37
CA ALA A 99 -16.49 1.99 11.50
C ALA A 99 -16.37 2.79 10.20
N PHE A 100 -15.47 3.78 10.14
CA PHE A 100 -15.26 4.65 9.00
C PHE A 100 -13.98 4.26 8.25
N ASN A 101 -14.15 3.58 7.12
CA ASN A 101 -13.07 3.07 6.26
C ASN A 101 -12.09 2.10 6.97
N PRO A 102 -12.59 1.00 7.56
CA PRO A 102 -11.78 0.07 8.34
C PRO A 102 -10.64 -0.57 7.52
N GLY A 103 -9.49 -0.72 8.18
CA GLY A 103 -8.27 -1.34 7.63
C GLY A 103 -7.42 -0.44 6.73
N ILE A 104 -7.71 0.86 6.67
CA ILE A 104 -6.80 1.85 6.10
C ILE A 104 -5.42 1.76 6.78
N GLY A 105 -4.34 1.91 6.02
CA GLY A 105 -2.98 1.79 6.53
C GLY A 105 -2.55 0.35 6.84
N GLN A 106 -3.18 -0.66 6.22
CA GLN A 106 -3.01 -2.08 6.54
C GLN A 106 -3.33 -2.44 8.00
N LEU A 107 -4.16 -1.63 8.66
CA LEU A 107 -4.64 -1.88 10.02
C LEU A 107 -5.76 -2.93 10.02
N THR A 108 -6.20 -3.32 11.22
CA THR A 108 -7.33 -4.24 11.37
C THR A 108 -8.61 -3.67 10.77
N ARG A 109 -9.41 -4.55 10.16
CA ARG A 109 -10.76 -4.23 9.66
C ARG A 109 -11.86 -4.46 10.70
N ARG A 110 -11.49 -4.87 11.92
CA ARG A 110 -12.43 -5.31 12.95
C ARG A 110 -12.91 -4.14 13.80
N HIS A 111 -14.16 -4.23 14.23
CA HIS A 111 -14.80 -3.24 15.11
C HIS A 111 -14.00 -3.03 16.40
N ARG A 112 -13.89 -1.76 16.83
CA ARG A 112 -13.09 -1.31 17.98
C ARG A 112 -11.63 -1.75 17.93
N TRP A 113 -11.06 -1.80 16.73
CA TRP A 113 -9.63 -2.03 16.51
C TRP A 113 -9.07 -3.33 17.10
N GLN A 114 -9.91 -4.37 17.16
CA GLN A 114 -9.49 -5.67 17.67
C GLN A 114 -8.54 -6.36 16.68
N GLU A 115 -7.44 -6.92 17.18
CA GLU A 115 -6.49 -7.69 16.36
C GLU A 115 -6.98 -9.14 16.20
N ASP A 116 -7.62 -9.70 17.22
CA ASP A 116 -8.19 -11.06 17.24
C ASP A 116 -9.72 -11.05 17.31
N CYS A 117 -10.37 -12.00 16.63
CA CYS A 117 -11.84 -12.10 16.60
C CYS A 117 -12.37 -12.85 17.82
N CYS A 118 -11.66 -13.92 18.21
CA CYS A 118 -11.75 -14.71 19.45
C CYS A 118 -10.88 -15.97 19.25
N ALA A 119 -10.63 -16.74 20.32
CA ALA A 119 -9.79 -17.96 20.26
C ALA A 119 -10.28 -19.01 19.24
N THR A 120 -11.58 -18.98 18.88
CA THR A 120 -12.17 -19.90 17.88
C THR A 120 -12.01 -19.45 16.43
N HIS A 121 -11.52 -18.22 16.17
CA HIS A 121 -11.37 -17.66 14.82
C HIS A 121 -9.95 -17.13 14.54
N ALA A 122 -8.95 -17.58 15.30
CA ALA A 122 -7.56 -17.15 15.16
C ALA A 122 -6.88 -17.61 13.85
N GLY A 123 -7.46 -18.57 13.12
CA GLY A 123 -6.92 -19.12 11.87
C GLY A 123 -7.61 -18.63 10.58
N ASP A 124 -8.78 -18.00 10.68
CA ASP A 124 -9.55 -17.62 9.50
C ASP A 124 -9.19 -16.20 9.07
N ALA A 125 -8.09 -16.10 8.32
CA ALA A 125 -7.87 -14.94 7.48
C ALA A 125 -9.12 -14.71 6.62
N ILE A 126 -9.57 -13.46 6.52
CA ILE A 126 -10.80 -12.98 5.84
C ILE A 126 -10.76 -13.23 4.30
N ALA A 127 -9.96 -14.17 3.82
CA ALA A 127 -9.99 -14.66 2.45
C ALA A 127 -11.19 -15.61 2.18
N ALA A 128 -11.83 -16.17 3.22
CA ALA A 128 -12.93 -17.13 3.06
C ALA A 128 -14.28 -16.46 2.76
N ALA A 129 -14.57 -15.27 3.32
CA ALA A 129 -15.87 -14.61 3.16
C ALA A 129 -16.11 -14.03 1.75
N ALA A 130 -15.06 -13.87 0.93
CA ALA A 130 -15.17 -13.42 -0.46
C ALA A 130 -15.44 -14.57 -1.45
N LYS A 131 -15.45 -15.84 -0.99
CA LYS A 131 -15.67 -17.02 -1.84
C LYS A 131 -17.04 -17.67 -1.69
N THR A 132 -17.89 -17.18 -0.80
CA THR A 132 -19.25 -17.69 -0.67
C THR A 132 -20.10 -17.04 -1.78
N PRO A 133 -20.60 -17.80 -2.78
CA PRO A 133 -21.52 -17.24 -3.75
C PRO A 133 -22.76 -16.74 -2.99
N ARG A 134 -23.13 -15.48 -3.24
CA ARG A 134 -24.34 -14.88 -2.68
C ARG A 134 -25.52 -15.70 -3.20
N ALA A 135 -26.22 -16.40 -2.32
CA ALA A 135 -27.38 -17.21 -2.70
C ALA A 135 -28.37 -16.33 -3.47
N GLU A 136 -28.69 -16.73 -4.70
CA GLU A 136 -29.77 -16.13 -5.48
C GLU A 136 -31.08 -16.33 -4.72
N THR A 137 -31.63 -15.24 -4.20
CA THR A 137 -33.02 -15.22 -3.74
C THR A 137 -33.89 -15.37 -4.98
N SER A 138 -34.40 -16.58 -5.22
CA SER A 138 -35.45 -16.84 -6.19
C SER A 138 -36.65 -15.96 -5.87
N ARG A 139 -36.96 -15.00 -6.75
CA ARG A 139 -38.27 -14.37 -6.75
C ARG A 139 -39.27 -15.43 -7.19
N THR A 140 -40.06 -15.94 -6.26
CA THR A 140 -41.27 -16.68 -6.57
C THR A 140 -42.33 -15.69 -7.05
N SER A 141 -42.72 -15.88 -8.31
CA SER A 141 -43.96 -15.53 -9.02
C SER A 141 -44.65 -14.19 -8.74
#